data_AF-A0A3C1BZT3-F1
#
_entry.id   AF-A0A3C1BZT3-F1
#
_cell.length_a   1.000
_cell.length_b   1.000
_cell.length_c   1.000
_cell.angle_alpha   90.00
_cell.angle_beta   90.00
_cell.angle_gamma   90.00
#
_symmetry.space_group_name_H-M   'P 1'
#
loop_
_entity.id
_entity.type
_entity.pdbx_description
1 polymer ?
#
loop_
_entity_poly.entity_id
_entity_poly.type
_entity_poly.pdbx_seq_one_letter_code
_entity_poly.pdbx_strand_id
1 'polypeptide(L)' 'MCFGNPYTATFLPKLPAVLVAYEVSDFTERAVARGIAGEIPIGGKLPISLPGMFPIGHGLTRAAR' A
#
# COMPACT_ATOMS: atom_id res chain seq x y z
N MET A 1 -3.92 -6.62 -0.76
CA MET A 1 -2.47 -6.38 -0.53
C MET A 1 -1.75 -6.77 -1.80
N CYS A 2 -0.96 -5.86 -2.38
CA CYS A 2 -0.28 -6.11 -3.65
C CYS A 2 1.23 -6.18 -3.39
N PHE A 3 1.82 -7.34 -3.67
CA PHE A 3 3.26 -7.53 -3.64
C PHE A 3 3.80 -7.54 -5.07
N GLY A 4 4.91 -6.87 -5.32
CA GLY A 4 5.45 -6.72 -6.67
C GLY A 4 4.71 -5.64 -7.45
N ASN A 5 3.78 -6.04 -8.32
CA ASN A 5 3.20 -5.13 -9.30
C ASN A 5 2.08 -4.25 -8.70
N PRO A 6 2.25 -2.91 -8.66
CA PRO A 6 1.24 -1.99 -8.13
C PRO A 6 -0.06 -1.98 -8.95
N TYR A 7 -0.01 -2.36 -10.23
CA TYR A 7 -1.20 -2.42 -11.09
C TYR A 7 -2.17 -3.52 -10.67
N THR A 8 -1.78 -4.49 -9.84
CA THR A 8 -2.74 -5.47 -9.30
C THR A 8 -3.85 -4.79 -8.48
N ALA A 9 -3.62 -3.59 -7.96
CA ALA A 9 -4.63 -2.80 -7.27
C ALA A 9 -5.79 -2.38 -8.18
N THR A 10 -5.58 -2.25 -9.50
CA THR A 10 -6.63 -1.82 -10.44
C THR A 10 -7.71 -2.87 -10.67
N PHE A 11 -7.41 -4.14 -10.37
CA PHE A 11 -8.40 -5.23 -10.42
C PHE A 11 -9.29 -5.30 -9.17
N LEU A 12 -9.04 -4.46 -8.16
CA LEU A 12 -9.77 -4.46 -6.89
C LEU A 12 -10.46 -3.09 -6.63
N PRO A 13 -11.29 -2.58 -7.56
CA PRO A 13 -11.83 -1.21 -7.50
C PRO A 13 -12.80 -0.98 -6.32
N LYS A 14 -13.29 -2.04 -5.67
CA LYS A 14 -14.26 -1.97 -4.57
C LYS A 14 -13.62 -1.93 -3.18
N LEU A 15 -12.28 -2.03 -3.07
CA LEU A 15 -11.62 -2.00 -1.77
C LEU A 15 -11.45 -0.56 -1.27
N PRO A 16 -11.81 -0.27 -0.01
CA PRO A 16 -11.70 1.08 0.55
C PRO A 16 -10.24 1.54 0.73
N ALA A 17 -9.31 0.59 0.85
CA ALA A 17 -7.88 0.85 0.93
C ALA A 17 -7.08 -0.34 0.39
N VAL A 18 -5.97 -0.05 -0.29
CA VAL A 18 -5.02 -1.06 -0.78
C VAL A 18 -3.62 -0.67 -0.30
N LEU A 19 -2.92 -1.61 0.31
CA LEU A 19 -1.51 -1.45 0.66
C LEU A 19 -0.65 -2.15 -0.39
N VAL A 20 0.28 -1.38 -0.98
CA VAL A 20 1.24 -1.83 -1.98
C VAL A 20 2.60 -1.91 -1.32
N ALA A 21 3.19 -3.11 -1.35
CA ALA A 21 4.43 -3.41 -0.64
C ALA A 21 5.65 -3.49 -1.58
N TYR A 22 5.42 -3.39 -2.90
CA TYR A 22 6.39 -3.38 -4.02
C TYR A 22 7.34 -4.58 -4.15
N GLU A 23 7.56 -5.34 -3.09
CA GLU A 23 8.40 -6.53 -3.07
C GLU A 23 7.78 -7.61 -2.20
N VAL A 24 8.03 -8.88 -2.55
CA VAL A 24 7.70 -10.03 -1.71
C VAL A 24 8.96 -10.35 -0.89
N SER A 25 8.94 -10.03 0.40
CA SER A 25 9.99 -10.44 1.33
C SER A 25 9.42 -10.59 2.74
N ASP A 26 10.06 -11.41 3.58
CA ASP A 26 9.70 -11.57 5.01
C ASP A 26 9.66 -10.23 5.75
N PHE A 27 10.55 -9.30 5.38
CA PHE A 27 10.57 -7.97 5.94
C PHE A 27 9.29 -7.19 5.57
N THR A 28 8.94 -7.21 4.29
CA THR A 28 7.79 -6.49 3.75
C THR A 28 6.47 -7.05 4.28
N GLU A 29 6.34 -8.37 4.40
CA GLU A 29 5.17 -9.01 5.00
C GLU A 29 4.99 -8.61 6.46
N ARG A 30 6.05 -8.67 7.26
CA ARG A 30 6.01 -8.25 8.67
C ARG A 30 5.70 -6.76 8.79
N ALA A 31 6.31 -5.91 7.97
CA ALA A 31 6.04 -4.48 7.99
C ALA A 31 4.56 -4.19 7.70
N VAL A 32 3.96 -4.89 6.75
CA VAL A 32 2.54 -4.72 6.45
C VAL A 32 1.65 -5.22 7.58
N ALA A 33 1.94 -6.39 8.15
CA ALA A 33 1.19 -6.89 9.30
C ALA A 33 1.19 -5.86 10.44
N ARG A 34 2.37 -5.32 10.77
CA ARG A 34 2.54 -4.26 11.78
C ARG A 34 1.80 -2.97 11.41
N GLY A 35 1.84 -2.55 10.15
CA GLY A 35 1.17 -1.34 9.69
C GLY A 35 -0.37 -1.46 9.75
N ILE A 36 -0.91 -2.63 9.41
CA ILE A 36 -2.35 -2.91 9.55
C ILE A 36 -2.75 -2.93 11.02
N ALA A 37 -1.97 -3.62 11.88
CA ALA A 37 -2.17 -3.65 13.32
C ALA A 37 -2.04 -2.25 13.98
N GLY A 38 -1.38 -1.30 13.30
CA GLY A 38 -1.15 0.05 13.80
C GLY A 38 0.09 0.15 14.70
N GLU A 39 0.96 -0.85 14.70
CA GLU A 39 2.22 -0.86 15.45
C GLU A 39 3.27 0.07 14.82
N ILE A 40 3.17 0.32 13.52
CA ILE A 40 4.03 1.26 12.80
C ILE A 40 3.16 2.25 12.00
N PRO A 41 3.63 3.49 11.77
CA PRO A 41 2.93 4.43 10.94
C PRO A 41 2.93 3.99 9.47
N ILE A 42 1.84 4.32 8.76
CA ILE A 42 1.74 4.21 7.30
C ILE A 42 1.87 5.62 6.73
N GLY A 43 2.83 5.83 5.84
CA GLY A 43 3.04 7.11 5.16
C GLY A 43 3.58 7.00 3.75
N GLY A 44 3.64 5.78 3.19
CA GLY A 44 4.15 5.55 1.85
C GLY A 44 3.31 6.28 0.80
N LYS A 45 4.00 6.85 -0.19
CA LYS A 45 3.38 7.50 -1.35
C LYS A 45 3.72 6.71 -2.60
N LEU A 46 2.77 6.62 -3.53
CA LEU A 46 2.97 5.95 -4.81
C LEU A 46 4.05 6.69 -5.62
N PRO A 47 5.15 6.02 -6.02
CA PRO A 47 6.16 6.60 -6.91
C PRO A 47 5.73 6.60 -8.38
N ILE A 48 4.56 6.03 -8.68
CA ILE A 48 3.95 5.99 -10.01
C ILE A 48 2.48 6.43 -9.93
N SER A 49 1.88 6.77 -11.07
CA SER A 49 0.43 6.88 -11.16
C SER A 49 -0.21 5.50 -11.36
N LEU A 50 -1.42 5.32 -10.83
CA LEU A 50 -2.31 4.21 -11.16
C LEU A 50 -3.44 4.77 -12.04
N PRO A 51 -3.35 4.62 -13.38
CA PRO A 51 -4.32 5.20 -14.30
C PRO A 51 -5.76 4.85 -13.93
N GLY A 52 -6.64 5.86 -13.87
CA GLY A 52 -8.05 5.68 -13.51
C GLY A 52 -8.33 5.53 -12.01
N MET A 53 -7.31 5.56 -11.14
CA MET A 53 -7.49 5.44 -9.69
C MET A 53 -6.77 6.54 -8.89
N PHE A 54 -5.45 6.62 -9.00
CA PHE A 54 -4.64 7.48 -8.12
C PHE A 54 -3.47 8.15 -8.86
N PRO A 55 -3.21 9.45 -8.62
CA PRO A 55 -2.05 10.12 -9.19
C PRO A 55 -0.74 9.69 -8.49
N ILE A 56 0.39 10.00 -9.13
CA ILE A 56 1.70 9.90 -8.49
C ILE A 56 1.74 10.74 -7.21
N GLY A 57 2.44 10.25 -6.19
CA GLY A 57 2.52 10.90 -4.87
C GLY A 57 1.26 10.70 -4.01
N HIS A 58 0.23 10.02 -4.51
CA HIS A 58 -0.93 9.66 -3.69
C HIS A 58 -0.55 8.58 -2.67
N GLY A 59 -1.13 8.66 -1.47
CA GLY A 59 -0.92 7.67 -0.42
C GLY A 59 -1.56 8.12 0.87
N LEU A 60 -2.04 7.16 1.66
CA LEU A 60 -2.71 7.43 2.93
C LEU A 60 -1.68 7.57 4.05
N THR A 61 -1.92 8.54 4.93
CA THR A 61 -1.12 8.72 6.14
C THR A 61 -1.95 8.22 7.33
N ARG A 62 -1.39 7.30 8.12
CA ARG A 62 -1.96 6.79 9.36
C ARG A 62 -0.86 6.71 10.41
N ALA A 63 -1.07 7.35 11.56
CA ALA A 63 -0.17 7.24 12.70
C ALA A 63 -0.25 5.84 13.34
N ALA A 64 0.82 5.44 14.03
CA ALA A 64 0.76 4.28 14.93
C ALA A 64 -0.21 4.56 16.09
N ARG A 65 -0.81 3.51 16.64
CA ARG A 65 -1.76 3.57 17.77
C ARG A 65 -1.03 3.60 19.11
#